data_AF-A0AAV1ZZC7-F1
#
_entry.id   AF-A0AAV1ZZC7-F1
#
_cell.length_a   1.000
_cell.length_b   1.000
_cell.length_c   1.000
_cell.angle_alpha   90.00
_cell.angle_beta   90.00
_cell.angle_gamma   90.00
#
_symmetry.space_group_name_H-M   'P 1'
#
loop_
_entity.id
_entity.type
_entity.pdbx_description
1 polymer ?
#
loop_
_entity_poly.entity_id
_entity_poly.type
_entity_poly.pdbx_seq_one_letter_code
_entity_poly.pdbx_strand_id
1 'polypeptide(L)'
;TIGRRHSGYCHVELDFVDFNVEYSPGCIGSYVQLDGHRFCGTALRGQRKNVTFDSLGNVHIVYKTDTVRMDRGFHLLFRQLVCPPGEPVRSPGGSDLVNDRLPSSCSKIYYE
;
A
#
# COMPACT_ATOMS: atom_id res chain seq x y z
N THR A 1 -6.06 -3.95 6.74
CA THR A 1 -4.64 -3.85 7.11
C THR A 1 -3.84 -4.84 6.30
N ILE A 2 -2.63 -4.46 5.87
CA ILE A 2 -1.67 -5.34 5.19
C ILE A 2 -0.46 -5.48 6.12
N GLY A 3 -0.24 -6.67 6.67
CA GLY A 3 0.91 -6.95 7.54
C GLY A 3 2.14 -7.37 6.74
N ARG A 4 3.33 -6.93 7.17
CA ARG A 4 4.61 -7.30 6.57
C ARG A 4 4.82 -8.80 6.68
N ARG A 5 5.05 -9.45 5.54
CA ARG A 5 5.19 -10.91 5.47
C ARG A 5 6.56 -11.40 5.95
N HIS A 6 7.60 -10.63 5.66
CA HIS A 6 8.99 -10.98 5.96
C HIS A 6 9.84 -9.71 6.08
N SER A 7 10.98 -9.79 6.78
CA SER A 7 11.85 -8.64 7.01
C SER A 7 12.50 -8.07 5.75
N GLY A 8 12.63 -8.89 4.71
CA GLY A 8 13.12 -8.49 3.39
C GLY A 8 12.15 -7.67 2.54
N TYR A 9 10.94 -7.35 3.01
CA TYR A 9 10.02 -6.43 2.32
C TYR A 9 10.01 -5.06 3.02
N CYS A 10 10.12 -3.98 2.24
CA CYS A 10 10.21 -2.62 2.77
C CYS A 10 9.01 -1.75 2.38
N HIS A 11 8.31 -2.09 1.30
CA HIS A 11 7.20 -1.30 0.79
C HIS A 11 6.03 -2.18 0.37
N VAL A 12 4.85 -1.58 0.27
CA VAL A 12 3.69 -2.13 -0.41
C VAL A 12 3.36 -1.24 -1.58
N GLU A 13 3.30 -1.80 -2.78
CA GLU A 13 2.70 -1.13 -3.93
C GLU A 13 1.20 -1.42 -3.92
N LEU A 14 0.38 -0.39 -3.96
CA LEU A 14 -1.07 -0.42 -4.12
C LEU A 14 -1.41 0.01 -5.54
N ASP A 15 -2.21 -0.78 -6.25
CA ASP A 15 -2.73 -0.47 -7.59
C ASP A 15 -4.25 -0.30 -7.52
N PHE A 16 -4.72 0.94 -7.62
CA PHE A 16 -6.13 1.30 -7.54
C PHE A 16 -6.79 1.16 -8.91
N VAL A 17 -7.09 -0.08 -9.29
CA VAL A 17 -7.70 -0.46 -10.57
C VAL A 17 -8.99 0.33 -10.84
N ASP A 18 -9.86 0.45 -9.83
CA ASP A 18 -10.98 1.39 -9.86
C ASP A 18 -11.11 2.11 -8.52
N PHE A 19 -11.57 3.35 -8.57
CA PHE A 19 -11.81 4.15 -7.38
C PHE A 19 -12.90 5.17 -7.67
N ASN A 20 -14.04 5.01 -7.01
CA ASN A 20 -15.19 5.89 -7.09
C ASN A 20 -15.90 5.90 -5.73
N VAL A 21 -15.42 6.77 -4.85
CA VAL A 21 -15.99 7.03 -3.52
C VAL A 21 -16.74 8.35 -3.59
N GLU A 22 -17.81 8.51 -2.81
CA GLU A 22 -18.60 9.75 -2.82
C GLU A 22 -17.73 11.00 -2.62
N TYR A 23 -17.83 11.93 -3.58
CA TYR A 23 -17.08 13.18 -3.51
C TYR A 23 -17.74 14.18 -2.56
N SER A 24 -16.94 14.72 -1.65
CA SER A 24 -17.26 15.93 -0.90
C SER A 24 -16.03 16.83 -0.83
N PRO A 25 -16.20 18.17 -0.75
CA PRO A 25 -15.07 19.07 -0.53
C PRO A 25 -14.27 18.67 0.70
N GLY A 26 -12.97 18.45 0.53
CA GLY A 26 -12.08 17.98 1.60
C GLY A 26 -12.30 16.54 2.06
N CYS A 27 -13.12 15.75 1.35
CA CYS A 27 -13.45 14.36 1.71
C CYS A 27 -13.95 14.23 3.16
N ILE A 28 -14.89 15.10 3.53
CA ILE A 28 -15.50 15.14 4.87
C ILE A 28 -16.59 14.09 5.08
N GLY A 29 -17.24 13.64 4.00
CA GLY A 29 -18.21 12.54 3.99
C GLY A 29 -17.51 11.18 3.90
N SER A 30 -17.84 10.39 2.87
CA SER A 30 -17.15 9.12 2.62
C SER A 30 -15.72 9.32 2.10
N TYR A 31 -14.76 8.54 2.61
CA TYR A 31 -13.35 8.60 2.19
C TYR A 31 -12.60 7.29 2.42
N VAL A 32 -11.56 7.07 1.63
CA VAL A 32 -10.47 6.13 1.92
C VAL A 32 -9.29 6.90 2.48
N GLN A 33 -8.79 6.48 3.63
CA GLN A 33 -7.61 7.05 4.26
C GLN A 33 -6.41 6.12 4.07
N LEU A 34 -5.33 6.71 3.56
CA LEU A 34 -4.05 6.09 3.28
C LEU A 34 -2.93 7.07 3.65
N ASP A 35 -1.94 6.62 4.43
CA ASP A 35 -0.81 7.45 4.90
C ASP A 35 -1.23 8.80 5.50
N GLY A 36 -2.30 8.79 6.31
CA GLY A 36 -2.83 10.00 6.95
C GLY A 36 -3.64 10.93 6.03
N HIS A 37 -3.72 10.64 4.73
CA HIS A 37 -4.45 11.45 3.76
C HIS A 37 -5.80 10.82 3.42
N ARG A 38 -6.82 11.66 3.22
CA ARG A 38 -8.17 11.23 2.82
C ARG A 38 -8.36 11.40 1.31
N PHE A 39 -8.94 10.39 0.68
CA PHE A 39 -9.23 10.35 -0.75
C PHE A 39 -10.70 10.02 -0.98
N CYS A 40 -11.31 10.71 -1.93
CA CYS A 40 -12.70 10.54 -2.34
C CYS A 40 -12.85 10.91 -3.83
N GLY A 41 -14.07 10.83 -4.38
CA GLY A 41 -14.32 10.94 -5.81
C GLY A 41 -13.56 9.86 -6.59
N THR A 42 -12.92 10.27 -7.68
CA THR A 42 -12.08 9.41 -8.53
C THR A 42 -10.59 9.67 -8.35
N ALA A 43 -10.17 10.26 -7.22
CA ALA A 43 -8.82 10.79 -7.02
C ALA A 43 -7.71 9.75 -7.14
N LEU A 44 -7.99 8.47 -6.82
CA LEU A 44 -7.02 7.38 -6.93
C LEU A 44 -7.24 6.47 -8.14
N ARG A 45 -8.22 6.76 -9.00
CA ARG A 45 -8.59 5.86 -10.10
C ARG A 45 -7.42 5.66 -11.06
N GLY A 46 -6.99 4.42 -11.25
CA GLY A 46 -5.85 4.04 -12.10
C GLY A 46 -4.48 4.44 -11.55
N GLN A 47 -4.39 4.88 -10.29
CA GLN A 47 -3.11 5.27 -9.69
C GLN A 47 -2.43 4.09 -8.98
N ARG A 48 -1.09 4.13 -8.99
CA ARG A 48 -0.26 3.32 -8.08
C ARG A 48 0.32 4.17 -6.97
N LYS A 49 0.38 3.62 -5.77
CA LYS A 49 1.00 4.24 -4.58
C LYS A 49 1.95 3.26 -3.91
N ASN A 50 3.16 3.70 -3.65
CA ASN A 50 4.09 2.96 -2.79
C ASN A 50 3.99 3.51 -1.38
N VAL A 51 3.70 2.62 -0.44
CA VAL A 51 3.54 2.96 0.97
C VAL A 51 4.48 2.13 1.82
N THR A 52 4.95 2.70 2.92
CA THR A 52 5.85 2.04 3.87
C THR A 52 5.06 1.37 4.99
N PHE A 53 5.60 0.28 5.52
CA PHE A 53 5.08 -0.28 6.77
C PHE A 53 5.32 0.71 7.93
N ASP A 54 4.40 0.75 8.88
CA ASP A 54 4.59 1.43 10.15
C ASP A 54 5.63 0.70 11.04
N SER A 55 5.87 1.24 12.24
CA SER A 55 6.82 0.66 13.21
C SER A 55 6.42 -0.74 13.69
N LEU A 56 5.17 -1.14 13.52
CA LEU A 56 4.64 -2.47 13.85
C LEU A 56 4.62 -3.40 12.64
N GLY A 57 5.10 -2.94 11.48
CA GLY A 57 5.14 -3.73 10.26
C GLY A 57 3.81 -3.77 9.51
N ASN A 58 2.95 -2.75 9.63
CA ASN A 58 1.62 -2.74 9.00
C ASN A 58 1.40 -1.55 8.06
N VAL A 59 0.55 -1.76 7.06
CA VAL A 59 -0.06 -0.70 6.25
C VAL A 59 -1.55 -0.68 6.53
N HIS A 60 -2.06 0.51 6.86
CA HIS A 60 -3.46 0.74 7.19
C HIS A 60 -4.17 1.46 6.05
N ILE A 61 -5.19 0.80 5.49
CA ILE A 61 -6.13 1.37 4.54
C ILE A 61 -7.47 1.38 5.25
N VAL A 62 -8.03 2.56 5.48
CA VAL A 62 -9.28 2.74 6.25
C VAL A 62 -10.33 3.32 5.33
N TYR A 63 -11.46 2.63 5.17
CA TYR A 63 -12.62 3.18 4.49
C TYR A 63 -13.64 3.64 5.52
N LYS A 64 -14.05 4.91 5.44
CA LYS A 64 -15.11 5.49 6.27
C LYS A 64 -16.21 6.00 5.36
N THR A 65 -17.46 5.70 5.71
CA THR A 65 -18.66 6.15 4.99
C THR A 65 -19.70 6.66 5.98
N ASP A 66 -20.53 7.61 5.55
CA ASP A 66 -21.64 8.19 6.32
C ASP A 66 -23.01 7.60 5.96
N THR A 67 -23.06 6.56 5.11
CA THR A 67 -24.24 5.76 4.72
C THR A 67 -25.35 6.47 3.93
N VAL A 68 -25.19 7.75 3.57
CA VAL A 68 -26.25 8.53 2.88
C VAL A 68 -26.27 8.30 1.36
N ARG A 69 -25.10 8.12 0.73
CA ARG A 69 -24.97 7.73 -0.69
C ARG A 69 -23.92 6.63 -0.84
N MET A 70 -24.21 5.65 -1.70
CA MET A 70 -23.29 4.59 -2.06
C MET A 70 -22.90 4.75 -3.53
N ASP A 71 -21.66 5.17 -3.78
CA ASP A 71 -21.02 5.05 -5.09
C ASP A 71 -20.45 3.63 -5.28
N ARG A 72 -19.80 3.37 -6.43
CA ARG A 72 -19.28 2.03 -6.78
C ARG A 72 -18.17 1.51 -5.85
N GLY A 73 -17.59 2.35 -5.00
CA GLY A 73 -16.51 1.96 -4.09
C GLY A 73 -15.15 1.92 -4.79
N PHE A 74 -14.28 0.98 -4.40
CA PHE A 74 -12.93 0.89 -4.94
C PHE A 74 -12.47 -0.56 -5.09
N HIS A 75 -11.61 -0.78 -6.08
CA HIS A 75 -10.91 -2.04 -6.30
C HIS A 75 -9.41 -1.77 -6.28
N LEU A 76 -8.71 -2.38 -5.31
CA LEU A 76 -7.27 -2.29 -5.19
C LEU A 76 -6.61 -3.66 -5.28
N LEU A 77 -5.46 -3.70 -5.94
CA LEU A 77 -4.51 -4.80 -5.85
C LEU A 77 -3.30 -4.34 -5.03
N PHE A 78 -2.57 -5.26 -4.42
CA PHE A 78 -1.32 -4.90 -3.76
C PHE A 78 -0.26 -5.99 -3.90
N ARG A 79 1.00 -5.57 -3.77
CA ARG A 79 2.15 -6.47 -3.64
C ARG A 79 3.18 -5.89 -2.68
N GLN A 80 3.81 -6.76 -1.87
CA GLN A 80 4.95 -6.34 -1.05
C GLN A 80 6.20 -6.31 -1.93
N LEU A 81 6.92 -5.20 -1.89
CA LEU A 81 8.16 -4.96 -2.62
C LEU A 81 9.34 -5.22 -1.69
N VAL A 82 10.32 -5.92 -2.23
CA VAL A 82 11.55 -6.28 -1.53
C VAL A 82 12.30 -4.99 -1.23
N CYS A 83 12.95 -4.94 -0.07
CA CYS A 83 13.92 -3.91 0.23
C CYS A 83 14.94 -3.78 -0.91
N PRO A 84 15.34 -2.55 -1.27
CA PRO A 84 16.49 -2.37 -2.14
C PRO A 84 17.67 -3.15 -1.57
N PRO A 85 18.51 -3.77 -2.42
CA PRO A 85 19.80 -4.25 -1.95
C PRO A 85 20.47 -3.06 -1.26
N GLY A 86 20.93 -3.24 -0.03
CA GLY A 86 21.70 -2.20 0.64
C GLY A 86 22.78 -1.76 -0.33
N GLU A 87 22.93 -0.44 -0.54
CA GLU A 87 24.06 0.05 -1.33
C GLU A 87 25.30 -0.66 -0.80
N PRO A 88 26.16 -1.23 -1.68
CA PRO A 88 27.38 -1.85 -1.21
C PRO A 88 28.14 -0.76 -0.46
N VAL A 89 28.12 -0.87 0.87
CA VAL A 89 29.00 -0.07 1.73
C VAL A 89 30.39 -0.38 1.19
N ARG A 90 31.07 0.64 0.67
CA ARG A 90 32.47 0.55 0.28
C ARG A 90 33.30 0.30 1.54
N SER A 91 33.24 -0.92 2.06
CA SER A 91 34.16 -1.41 3.07
C SER A 91 35.45 -1.82 2.36
N PRO A 92 36.60 -1.25 2.75
CA PRO A 92 37.89 -1.69 2.23
C PRO A 92 38.22 -3.06 2.83
N GLY A 93 37.84 -4.11 2.10
CA GLY A 93 38.24 -5.50 2.38
C GLY A 93 37.17 -6.33 3.09
N GLY A 94 36.88 -7.50 2.52
CA GLY A 94 36.09 -8.55 3.17
C GLY A 94 34.92 -9.01 2.32
N SER A 95 35.06 -10.22 1.76
CA SER A 95 34.01 -11.01 1.13
C SER A 95 32.84 -11.23 2.09
N ASP A 96 31.62 -11.32 1.58
CA ASP A 96 30.80 -12.52 1.77
C ASP A 96 29.51 -12.51 0.94
N LEU A 97 29.16 -13.71 0.49
CA LEU A 97 28.03 -14.07 -0.35
C LEU A 97 26.74 -14.00 0.48
N VAL A 98 25.77 -13.16 0.11
CA VAL A 98 24.40 -13.27 0.63
C VAL A 98 23.50 -13.73 -0.51
N ASN A 99 23.34 -15.04 -0.60
CA ASN A 99 22.33 -15.69 -1.43
C ASN A 99 21.02 -15.75 -0.65
N ASP A 100 20.41 -14.60 -0.36
CA ASP A 100 19.06 -14.57 0.21
C ASP A 100 18.05 -14.73 -0.92
N ARG A 101 17.47 -15.93 -1.00
CA ARG A 101 16.38 -16.23 -1.94
C ARG A 101 15.23 -15.28 -1.67
N LEU A 102 15.05 -14.34 -2.59
CA LEU A 102 13.94 -13.40 -2.65
C LEU A 102 12.60 -14.13 -2.45
N PRO A 103 11.81 -13.81 -1.41
CA PRO A 103 10.53 -14.48 -1.23
C PRO A 103 9.56 -14.04 -2.34
N SER A 104 8.82 -14.99 -2.90
CA SER A 104 7.84 -14.76 -3.97
C SER A 104 6.65 -13.94 -3.45
N SER A 105 6.40 -12.81 -4.09
CA SER A 105 5.27 -11.90 -3.80
C SER A 105 3.93 -12.59 -4.06
N CYS A 106 2.97 -12.50 -3.12
CA CYS A 106 1.58 -12.90 -3.32
C CYS A 106 0.66 -11.67 -3.15
N SER A 107 -0.38 -11.59 -3.98
CA SER A 107 -1.34 -10.47 -4.04
C SER A 107 -2.78 -10.98 -3.83
N LYS A 108 -3.53 -10.40 -2.87
CA LYS A 108 -5.03 -10.33 -2.87
C LYS A 108 -5.58 -9.72 -1.58
N ILE A 109 -6.52 -8.77 -1.68
CA ILE A 109 -7.62 -8.55 -0.71
C ILE A 109 -8.85 -8.03 -1.50
N TYR A 110 -10.05 -8.58 -1.21
CA TYR A 110 -11.38 -8.11 -1.70
C TYR A 110 -12.15 -7.45 -0.56
N TYR A 111 -13.05 -6.52 -0.91
CA TYR A 111 -14.29 -6.27 -0.16
C TYR A 111 -15.42 -5.95 -1.16
N GLU A 112 -16.57 -6.60 -0.97
CA GLU A 112 -17.86 -6.27 -1.59
C GLU A 112 -18.53 -5.10 -0.85
#